data_AF-A0A6F9WY16-F1
#
_entry.id   AF-A0A6F9WY16-F1
#
_cell.length_a   1.000
_cell.length_b   1.000
_cell.length_c   1.000
_cell.angle_alpha   90.00
_cell.angle_beta   90.00
_cell.angle_gamma   90.00
#
_symmetry.space_group_name_H-M   'P 1'
#
loop_
_entity.id
_entity.type
_entity.pdbx_description
1 polymer ?
#
loop_
_entity_poly.entity_id
_entity_poly.type
_entity_poly.pdbx_seq_one_letter_code
_entity_poly.pdbx_strand_id
1 'polypeptide(L)'
;MNIGRPLLVFAAVIMGMLSSGAGLAKPLSRDIAQTPHNLSASGGGGAHDIKSATETRICVFCHTPHHATSVTPLWSREVSSLTVYVPYKSPTIKANPQQPMGTSRLCLSCHDGTIALGHLARDYVLDPGLRAFRDMPQESDPRKNPNLGTDLSDDHPISFGYSYGINQELNDPLTLQSRGIKLEQGQYVECTSCHEPHNNQYGNFLVRDVSVQHDALCTECHNKQGWSNPDNAHRTGGGLAGVSGKVAADGCTSCHLPHNAQKAEYLLKLPVAGAGEETNCYISCHREAPYGDIWSKFNSSLYRHPVQAYYGTHEPNETLPLNLNRKHVECVDCHNPHQAGSQGFPLGDPFPRLGPASVAPNVNGPLYGVRGVDMSGTAVVAVARYEYEICYRCHSGASSDYFTSLSAQLPARLFSSYDESERFNPANPSFHPITVDRKGNGRSLLSQYQAKMIRIYCNDCHDPHGSNEPHMLRGQNSDTFPSLAITYPLCYRCHDEFYLMNNSSSANLHRSHMQQHNKKASCSNCHDPHGIPASTGADSINAGHLINFDKIYAGANLVAGTAYNATSRTCLVNGACHTGPQPYPAY
;
A
#
# COMPACT_ATOMS: atom_id res chain seq x y z
N MET A 1 -33.86 -65.31 22.68
CA MET A 1 -33.16 -66.60 22.81
C MET A 1 -32.03 -66.64 21.79
N ASN A 2 -30.86 -67.21 22.14
CA ASN A 2 -29.82 -67.62 21.18
C ASN A 2 -30.41 -68.70 20.23
N ILE A 3 -29.85 -69.07 19.06
CA ILE A 3 -28.47 -69.28 18.57
C ILE A 3 -28.45 -68.89 17.06
N GLY A 4 -27.37 -68.48 16.35
CA GLY A 4 -25.93 -68.39 16.67
C GLY A 4 -25.14 -67.79 15.47
N ARG A 5 -23.99 -68.39 15.10
CA ARG A 5 -23.16 -68.04 13.91
C ARG A 5 -22.59 -69.33 13.28
N PRO A 6 -22.22 -69.34 11.98
CA PRO A 6 -20.79 -69.20 11.61
C PRO A 6 -20.58 -68.20 10.44
N LEU A 7 -19.49 -67.42 10.27
CA LEU A 7 -18.02 -67.62 10.35
C LEU A 7 -17.39 -67.89 8.96
N LEU A 8 -16.84 -66.84 8.35
CA LEU A 8 -15.91 -66.74 7.19
C LEU A 8 -15.53 -65.25 7.10
N VAL A 9 -14.44 -64.76 7.71
CA VAL A 9 -13.02 -64.85 7.30
C VAL A 9 -12.79 -64.36 5.87
N PHE A 10 -12.47 -63.07 5.73
CA PHE A 10 -11.41 -62.61 4.84
C PHE A 10 -10.82 -61.31 5.39
N ALA A 11 -9.54 -61.37 5.80
CA ALA A 11 -8.78 -60.20 6.22
C ALA A 11 -7.97 -59.68 5.02
N ALA A 12 -8.25 -58.45 4.57
CA ALA A 12 -7.44 -57.78 3.57
C ALA A 12 -6.54 -56.75 4.25
N VAL A 13 -5.32 -57.18 4.59
CA VAL A 13 -4.26 -56.28 5.05
C VAL A 13 -3.73 -55.49 3.86
N ILE A 14 -4.16 -54.24 3.70
CA ILE A 14 -3.45 -53.27 2.84
C ILE A 14 -2.53 -52.46 3.75
N MET A 15 -1.34 -53.02 3.99
CA MET A 15 -0.22 -52.31 4.60
C MET A 15 0.39 -51.39 3.53
N GLY A 16 -0.26 -50.26 3.29
CA GLY A 16 0.24 -49.22 2.39
C GLY A 16 1.46 -48.54 3.00
N MET A 17 2.65 -48.86 2.48
CA MET A 17 3.89 -48.15 2.83
C MET A 17 3.85 -46.71 2.32
N LEU A 18 3.40 -45.79 3.18
CA LEU A 18 3.72 -44.36 3.07
C LEU A 18 4.93 -44.07 3.95
N SER A 19 6.11 -44.47 3.48
CA SER A 19 7.40 -44.03 4.03
C SER A 19 7.71 -42.61 3.56
N SER A 20 6.85 -41.66 3.93
CA SER A 20 7.18 -40.23 3.90
C SER A 20 8.22 -40.02 5.00
N GLY A 21 9.49 -39.94 4.62
CA GLY A 21 10.59 -39.63 5.53
C GLY A 21 10.49 -38.19 6.02
N ALA A 22 9.55 -37.92 6.93
CA ALA A 22 9.51 -36.66 7.67
C ALA A 22 10.75 -36.61 8.56
N GLY A 23 11.78 -35.91 8.11
CA GLY A 23 12.94 -35.60 8.93
C GLY A 23 12.46 -34.93 10.23
N LEU A 24 12.67 -35.62 11.36
CA LEU A 24 12.29 -35.09 12.66
C LEU A 24 13.05 -33.78 12.87
N ALA A 25 12.32 -32.66 12.92
CA ALA A 25 12.89 -31.37 13.26
C ALA A 25 13.53 -31.47 14.65
N LYS A 26 14.82 -31.16 14.75
CA LYS A 26 15.52 -31.22 16.04
C LYS A 26 14.91 -30.20 17.00
N PRO A 27 14.76 -30.54 18.29
CA PRO A 27 14.14 -29.65 19.27
C PRO A 27 14.98 -28.38 19.48
N LEU A 28 14.32 -27.30 19.89
CA LEU A 28 14.98 -26.06 20.30
C LEU A 28 15.98 -26.34 21.43
N SER A 29 17.20 -25.84 21.28
CA SER A 29 18.33 -26.25 22.13
C SER A 29 19.38 -25.15 22.23
N ARG A 30 19.95 -24.98 23.44
CA ARG A 30 21.15 -24.16 23.65
C ARG A 30 22.44 -24.81 23.16
N ASP A 31 22.38 -26.09 22.77
CA ASP A 31 23.53 -26.88 22.31
C ASP A 31 23.48 -27.07 20.78
N ILE A 32 24.56 -26.64 20.11
CA ILE A 32 24.80 -26.78 18.68
C ILE A 32 24.72 -28.24 18.20
N ALA A 33 25.02 -29.24 19.05
CA ALA A 33 24.90 -30.66 18.71
C ALA A 33 23.49 -31.04 18.23
N GLN A 34 22.47 -30.37 18.79
CA GLN A 34 21.06 -30.56 18.48
C GLN A 34 20.54 -29.60 17.39
N THR A 35 21.40 -29.17 16.47
CA THR A 35 21.04 -28.26 15.37
C THR A 35 21.41 -28.85 14.01
N PRO A 36 20.92 -28.29 12.89
CA PRO A 36 21.41 -28.60 11.54
C PRO A 36 22.87 -28.20 11.30
N HIS A 37 23.48 -27.36 12.15
CA HIS A 37 24.90 -27.02 12.05
C HIS A 37 25.83 -28.06 12.72
N ASN A 38 25.28 -29.07 13.42
CA ASN A 38 26.06 -30.26 13.70
C ASN A 38 26.17 -31.09 12.42
N LEU A 39 27.24 -30.85 11.66
CA LEU A 39 27.58 -31.58 10.44
C LEU A 39 28.44 -32.83 10.72
N SER A 40 28.73 -33.18 11.98
CA SER A 40 29.48 -34.40 12.32
C SER A 40 28.62 -35.67 12.12
N ALA A 41 29.22 -36.85 12.21
CA ALA A 41 28.53 -38.14 12.16
C ALA A 41 27.46 -38.36 13.26
N SER A 42 27.48 -37.56 14.34
CA SER A 42 26.40 -37.52 15.36
C SER A 42 25.26 -36.54 15.01
N GLY A 43 25.37 -35.87 13.86
CA GLY A 43 24.65 -34.66 13.49
C GLY A 43 23.45 -34.85 12.57
N GLY A 44 23.30 -33.95 11.60
CA GLY A 44 22.18 -33.93 10.66
C GLY A 44 20.89 -33.36 11.25
N GLY A 45 19.75 -33.86 10.79
CA GLY A 45 18.40 -33.33 11.05
C GLY A 45 18.05 -32.09 10.21
N GLY A 46 16.89 -31.50 10.50
CA GLY A 46 16.32 -30.43 9.67
C GLY A 46 15.77 -30.96 8.33
N ALA A 47 15.57 -30.07 7.35
CA ALA A 47 14.99 -30.42 6.05
C ALA A 47 15.92 -31.28 5.17
N HIS A 48 17.25 -31.21 5.37
CA HIS A 48 18.24 -31.79 4.45
C HIS A 48 19.11 -32.91 5.06
N ASP A 49 19.05 -33.14 6.38
CA ASP A 49 19.81 -34.17 7.13
C ASP A 49 21.32 -34.28 6.79
N ILE A 50 21.98 -33.13 6.59
CA ILE A 50 23.40 -33.09 6.18
C ILE A 50 24.30 -33.45 7.35
N LYS A 51 25.08 -34.52 7.19
CA LYS A 51 26.09 -34.97 8.16
C LYS A 51 27.22 -35.73 7.47
N SER A 52 28.39 -35.64 8.07
CA SER A 52 29.59 -36.38 7.70
C SER A 52 29.40 -37.87 7.95
N ALA A 53 30.05 -38.70 7.15
CA ALA A 53 30.13 -40.14 7.37
C ALA A 53 31.26 -40.55 8.33
N THR A 54 32.26 -39.68 8.54
CA THR A 54 33.53 -40.05 9.19
C THR A 54 33.98 -39.08 10.30
N GLU A 55 33.71 -37.79 10.16
CA GLU A 55 34.12 -36.78 11.13
C GLU A 55 33.18 -36.77 12.34
N THR A 56 33.74 -36.84 13.55
CA THR A 56 32.98 -36.90 14.82
C THR A 56 33.01 -35.60 15.60
N ARG A 57 33.91 -34.67 15.26
CA ARG A 57 34.04 -33.36 15.91
C ARG A 57 32.99 -32.40 15.36
N ILE A 58 32.17 -31.85 16.24
CA ILE A 58 31.08 -30.93 15.87
C ILE A 58 31.63 -29.58 15.41
N CYS A 59 32.62 -29.02 16.12
CA CYS A 59 33.08 -27.66 15.86
C CYS A 59 34.00 -27.53 14.63
N VAL A 60 34.55 -28.63 14.08
CA VAL A 60 35.62 -28.57 13.06
C VAL A 60 35.18 -28.00 11.72
N PHE A 61 33.88 -27.93 11.46
CA PHE A 61 33.30 -27.29 10.28
C PHE A 61 33.37 -25.76 10.35
N CYS A 62 33.51 -25.18 11.55
CA CYS A 62 33.59 -23.75 11.81
C CYS A 62 34.96 -23.34 12.37
N HIS A 63 35.44 -24.02 13.40
CA HIS A 63 36.65 -23.67 14.15
C HIS A 63 37.67 -24.81 14.20
N THR A 64 38.95 -24.46 14.07
CA THR A 64 40.06 -25.40 14.30
C THR A 64 41.19 -24.72 15.06
N PRO A 65 41.81 -25.37 16.07
CA PRO A 65 42.95 -24.80 16.80
C PRO A 65 44.24 -24.77 15.97
N HIS A 66 44.35 -25.60 14.94
CA HIS A 66 45.52 -25.72 14.07
C HIS A 66 45.09 -25.82 12.60
N HIS A 67 45.94 -25.33 11.69
CA HIS A 67 45.65 -25.19 10.25
C HIS A 67 44.48 -24.24 9.90
N ALA A 68 44.04 -23.42 10.86
CA ALA A 68 43.09 -22.35 10.61
C ALA A 68 43.61 -21.35 9.55
N THR A 69 42.68 -20.57 9.00
CA THR A 69 43.02 -19.32 8.32
C THR A 69 43.48 -18.26 9.32
N SER A 70 43.99 -17.13 8.81
CA SER A 70 44.40 -16.00 9.65
C SER A 70 43.24 -15.14 10.15
N VAL A 71 41.99 -15.58 9.96
CA VAL A 71 40.81 -14.87 10.44
C VAL A 71 40.58 -15.22 11.92
N THR A 72 40.14 -14.22 12.70
CA THR A 72 39.86 -14.35 14.13
C THR A 72 38.34 -14.29 14.36
N PRO A 73 37.75 -15.17 15.19
CA PRO A 73 38.36 -16.34 15.84
C PRO A 73 38.85 -17.39 14.83
N LEU A 74 39.79 -18.24 15.24
CA LEU A 74 40.43 -19.25 14.37
C LEU A 74 39.37 -20.04 13.57
N TRP A 75 39.37 -19.83 12.25
CA TRP A 75 38.34 -20.33 11.35
C TRP A 75 38.84 -21.50 10.51
N SER A 76 37.99 -22.50 10.35
CA SER A 76 38.29 -23.80 9.73
C SER A 76 37.93 -23.87 8.25
N ARG A 77 37.60 -22.74 7.63
CA ARG A 77 37.27 -22.64 6.19
C ARG A 77 38.05 -21.50 5.56
N GLU A 78 38.29 -21.58 4.26
CA GLU A 78 38.83 -20.44 3.51
C GLU A 78 37.79 -19.33 3.41
N VAL A 79 38.20 -18.09 3.69
CA VAL A 79 37.36 -16.89 3.59
C VAL A 79 37.94 -16.04 2.46
N SER A 80 37.44 -16.25 1.25
CA SER A 80 37.90 -15.56 0.05
C SER A 80 37.89 -14.04 0.23
N SER A 81 39.01 -13.39 -0.04
CA SER A 81 39.13 -11.93 -0.15
C SER A 81 38.78 -11.39 -1.54
N LEU A 82 38.52 -12.27 -2.49
CA LEU A 82 38.19 -11.95 -3.88
C LEU A 82 36.68 -12.05 -4.17
N THR A 83 35.89 -12.64 -3.26
CA THR A 83 34.43 -12.69 -3.40
C THR A 83 33.87 -11.28 -3.21
N VAL A 84 33.26 -10.75 -4.26
CA VAL A 84 32.57 -9.47 -4.27
C VAL A 84 31.07 -9.75 -4.22
N TYR A 85 30.41 -9.22 -3.19
CA TYR A 85 28.97 -9.35 -3.01
C TYR A 85 28.25 -8.15 -3.63
N VAL A 86 26.95 -8.29 -3.91
CA VAL A 86 26.06 -7.17 -4.23
C VAL A 86 25.30 -6.81 -2.95
N PRO A 87 25.62 -5.70 -2.24
CA PRO A 87 24.91 -5.36 -1.01
C PRO A 87 23.55 -4.73 -1.29
N TYR A 88 22.60 -4.93 -0.38
CA TYR A 88 21.30 -4.26 -0.34
C TYR A 88 21.34 -2.75 -0.63
N LYS A 89 20.42 -2.30 -1.48
CA LYS A 89 20.18 -0.88 -1.78
C LYS A 89 18.69 -0.62 -1.95
N SER A 90 18.26 0.59 -1.59
CA SER A 90 16.88 1.07 -1.75
C SER A 90 16.90 2.60 -1.87
N PRO A 91 16.00 3.24 -2.63
CA PRO A 91 15.87 4.70 -2.68
C PRO A 91 15.60 5.36 -1.31
N THR A 92 15.14 4.57 -0.32
CA THR A 92 14.75 5.03 1.01
C THR A 92 15.74 4.69 2.13
N ILE A 93 16.77 3.87 1.86
CA ILE A 93 17.73 3.46 2.90
C ILE A 93 18.66 4.64 3.29
N LYS A 94 18.78 4.89 4.58
CA LYS A 94 19.72 5.90 5.15
C LYS A 94 21.05 5.30 5.60
N ALA A 95 21.10 3.98 5.78
CA ALA A 95 22.32 3.24 6.06
C ALA A 95 23.18 3.09 4.79
N ASN A 96 24.45 2.75 4.95
CA ASN A 96 25.40 2.54 3.87
C ASN A 96 26.02 1.12 3.95
N PRO A 97 25.29 0.06 3.51
CA PRO A 97 25.80 -1.31 3.48
C PRO A 97 27.12 -1.42 2.70
N GLN A 98 28.15 -1.98 3.35
CA GLN A 98 29.44 -2.24 2.72
C GLN A 98 29.51 -3.68 2.19
N GLN A 99 30.66 -4.05 1.63
CA GLN A 99 30.98 -5.46 1.45
C GLN A 99 30.97 -6.17 2.82
N PRO A 100 30.50 -7.43 2.90
CA PRO A 100 30.50 -8.20 4.13
C PRO A 100 31.85 -8.15 4.86
N MET A 101 31.81 -7.82 6.14
CA MET A 101 32.97 -7.70 7.02
C MET A 101 32.81 -8.54 8.29
N GLY A 102 33.84 -8.55 9.12
CA GLY A 102 33.80 -9.13 10.46
C GLY A 102 33.25 -10.55 10.51
N THR A 103 32.34 -10.81 11.45
CA THR A 103 31.77 -12.15 11.65
C THR A 103 30.87 -12.62 10.51
N SER A 104 30.22 -11.71 9.77
CA SER A 104 29.32 -12.06 8.66
C SER A 104 30.02 -12.83 7.54
N ARG A 105 31.31 -12.53 7.27
CA ARG A 105 32.12 -13.29 6.30
C ARG A 105 32.35 -14.74 6.70
N LEU A 106 32.34 -15.06 7.99
CA LEU A 106 32.49 -16.42 8.48
C LEU A 106 31.24 -17.23 8.12
N CYS A 107 30.05 -16.66 8.36
CA CYS A 107 28.77 -17.24 7.96
C CYS A 107 28.71 -17.44 6.44
N LEU A 108 29.04 -16.41 5.66
CA LEU A 108 29.00 -16.48 4.20
C LEU A 108 29.97 -17.50 3.60
N SER A 109 31.09 -17.83 4.26
CA SER A 109 31.99 -18.93 3.82
C SER A 109 31.31 -20.32 3.74
N CYS A 110 30.09 -20.46 4.27
CA CYS A 110 29.15 -21.53 3.92
C CYS A 110 27.97 -20.97 3.10
N HIS A 111 27.31 -19.93 3.62
CA HIS A 111 25.99 -19.48 3.18
C HIS A 111 25.96 -18.73 1.83
N ASP A 112 27.11 -18.37 1.25
CA ASP A 112 27.18 -17.84 -0.12
C ASP A 112 27.22 -18.91 -1.21
N GLY A 113 27.29 -20.19 -0.82
CA GLY A 113 27.28 -21.33 -1.75
C GLY A 113 28.48 -21.42 -2.70
N THR A 114 29.50 -20.58 -2.55
CA THR A 114 30.68 -20.57 -3.43
C THR A 114 31.69 -21.66 -3.10
N ILE A 115 31.65 -22.18 -1.86
CA ILE A 115 32.56 -23.21 -1.34
C ILE A 115 31.75 -24.39 -0.80
N ALA A 116 32.20 -25.61 -1.12
CA ALA A 116 31.60 -26.85 -0.65
C ALA A 116 31.53 -26.93 0.90
N LEU A 117 30.44 -27.49 1.45
CA LEU A 117 30.29 -27.68 2.89
C LEU A 117 31.41 -28.53 3.51
N GLY A 118 31.94 -29.51 2.78
CA GLY A 118 33.07 -30.34 3.22
C GLY A 118 34.46 -29.72 3.09
N HIS A 119 34.61 -28.57 2.42
CA HIS A 119 35.91 -27.95 2.18
C HIS A 119 36.32 -27.11 3.40
N LEU A 120 37.35 -27.57 4.10
CA LEU A 120 37.99 -26.89 5.21
C LEU A 120 39.26 -26.17 4.75
N ALA A 121 39.81 -25.32 5.62
CA ALA A 121 41.02 -24.56 5.38
C ALA A 121 42.21 -25.45 4.96
N ARG A 122 43.13 -24.89 4.18
CA ARG A 122 44.28 -25.61 3.58
C ARG A 122 43.90 -26.73 2.61
N ASP A 123 42.80 -26.53 1.88
CA ASP A 123 42.30 -27.43 0.84
C ASP A 123 42.01 -28.86 1.29
N TYR A 124 41.69 -29.02 2.58
CA TYR A 124 41.27 -30.29 3.14
C TYR A 124 39.78 -30.51 2.89
N VAL A 125 39.42 -31.55 2.12
CA VAL A 125 38.03 -31.88 1.80
C VAL A 125 37.58 -33.08 2.64
N LEU A 126 36.67 -32.84 3.58
CA LEU A 126 35.95 -33.89 4.31
C LEU A 126 34.93 -34.58 3.39
N ASP A 127 34.89 -35.92 3.50
CA ASP A 127 33.96 -36.80 2.79
C ASP A 127 33.72 -36.43 1.30
N PRO A 128 34.75 -36.36 0.44
CA PRO A 128 34.64 -35.86 -0.94
C PRO A 128 33.67 -36.65 -1.84
N GLY A 129 33.26 -37.86 -1.43
CA GLY A 129 32.24 -38.66 -2.10
C GLY A 129 30.79 -38.33 -1.74
N LEU A 130 30.53 -37.56 -0.67
CA LEU A 130 29.18 -37.19 -0.24
C LEU A 130 28.67 -35.99 -1.05
N ARG A 131 27.67 -36.21 -1.90
CA ARG A 131 27.01 -35.14 -2.66
C ARG A 131 26.46 -34.02 -1.77
N ALA A 132 25.92 -34.37 -0.60
CA ALA A 132 25.39 -33.42 0.38
C ALA A 132 26.47 -32.47 0.98
N PHE A 133 27.75 -32.74 0.74
CA PHE A 133 28.87 -31.92 1.19
C PHE A 133 29.49 -31.09 0.07
N ARG A 134 29.06 -31.26 -1.19
CA ARG A 134 29.57 -30.51 -2.35
C ARG A 134 28.93 -29.14 -2.53
N ASP A 135 27.64 -29.03 -2.26
CA ASP A 135 26.82 -27.88 -2.64
C ASP A 135 25.94 -27.46 -1.44
N MET A 136 25.71 -26.16 -1.25
CA MET A 136 24.71 -25.69 -0.27
C MET A 136 23.30 -26.08 -0.73
N PRO A 137 22.40 -26.50 0.19
CA PRO A 137 21.02 -26.82 -0.18
C PRO A 137 20.30 -25.66 -0.83
N GLN A 138 19.36 -26.00 -1.72
CA GLN A 138 18.46 -25.07 -2.37
C GLN A 138 17.04 -25.43 -1.96
N GLU A 139 16.25 -24.44 -1.55
CA GLU A 139 14.82 -24.59 -1.25
C GLU A 139 14.01 -23.73 -2.21
N SER A 140 12.89 -24.27 -2.71
CA SER A 140 11.95 -23.50 -3.53
C SER A 140 11.11 -22.51 -2.70
N ASP A 141 11.10 -22.66 -1.37
CA ASP A 141 10.49 -21.73 -0.43
C ASP A 141 11.56 -20.76 0.08
N PRO A 142 11.60 -19.49 -0.37
CA PRO A 142 12.67 -18.54 0.00
C PRO A 142 12.73 -18.27 1.51
N ARG A 143 11.66 -18.53 2.26
CA ARG A 143 11.63 -18.45 3.74
C ARG A 143 12.50 -19.52 4.42
N LYS A 144 12.99 -20.51 3.67
CA LYS A 144 13.75 -21.67 4.16
C LYS A 144 15.10 -21.83 3.45
N ASN A 145 15.35 -21.09 2.38
CA ASN A 145 16.57 -21.23 1.58
C ASN A 145 17.80 -20.82 2.40
N PRO A 146 18.74 -21.75 2.69
CA PRO A 146 19.92 -21.43 3.47
C PRO A 146 21.05 -20.84 2.63
N ASN A 147 20.96 -20.85 1.29
CA ASN A 147 21.97 -20.27 0.41
C ASN A 147 21.55 -18.86 -0.03
N LEU A 148 22.28 -17.85 0.43
CA LEU A 148 22.08 -16.45 0.07
C LEU A 148 22.84 -16.07 -1.22
N GLY A 149 23.80 -16.90 -1.65
CA GLY A 149 24.65 -16.58 -2.79
C GLY A 149 25.58 -15.39 -2.51
N THR A 150 26.05 -14.76 -3.59
CA THR A 150 26.84 -13.52 -3.53
C THR A 150 26.01 -12.27 -3.83
N ASP A 151 24.74 -12.41 -4.20
CA ASP A 151 23.81 -11.30 -4.36
C ASP A 151 22.98 -11.17 -3.09
N LEU A 152 23.31 -10.19 -2.25
CA LEU A 152 22.64 -9.90 -0.98
C LEU A 152 21.70 -8.69 -1.15
N SER A 153 21.26 -8.41 -2.38
CA SER A 153 20.41 -7.25 -2.65
C SER A 153 18.96 -7.42 -2.18
N ASP A 154 18.54 -8.66 -1.93
CA ASP A 154 17.23 -9.06 -1.40
C ASP A 154 17.27 -9.58 0.06
N ASP A 155 18.41 -9.40 0.73
CA ASP A 155 18.61 -9.66 2.14
C ASP A 155 18.54 -8.38 2.97
N HIS A 156 18.13 -8.50 4.24
CA HIS A 156 18.27 -7.42 5.21
C HIS A 156 19.76 -7.06 5.33
N PRO A 157 20.14 -5.77 5.20
CA PRO A 157 21.53 -5.36 5.17
C PRO A 157 22.29 -5.77 6.43
N ILE A 158 23.58 -6.00 6.23
CA ILE A 158 24.62 -6.24 7.24
C ILE A 158 25.85 -5.39 6.87
N SER A 159 26.88 -5.41 7.72
CA SER A 159 28.13 -4.68 7.49
C SER A 159 27.93 -3.18 7.26
N PHE A 160 27.13 -2.57 8.14
CA PHE A 160 26.91 -1.12 8.21
C PHE A 160 26.82 -0.62 9.66
N GLY A 161 27.15 0.65 9.87
CA GLY A 161 27.04 1.30 11.19
C GLY A 161 25.59 1.63 11.57
N TYR A 162 25.14 1.14 12.71
CA TYR A 162 23.80 1.37 13.25
C TYR A 162 23.60 2.85 13.61
N SER A 163 22.95 3.58 12.71
CA SER A 163 22.94 5.06 12.68
C SER A 163 21.83 5.68 13.55
N TYR A 164 21.79 5.30 14.83
CA TYR A 164 20.90 5.89 15.83
C TYR A 164 21.17 7.40 16.02
N GLY A 165 20.14 8.15 16.42
CA GLY A 165 20.20 9.60 16.60
C GLY A 165 20.06 10.42 15.31
N ILE A 166 20.46 9.88 14.15
CA ILE A 166 20.25 10.51 12.83
C ILE A 166 18.96 9.98 12.16
N ASN A 167 18.61 8.71 12.42
CA ASN A 167 17.33 8.14 11.99
C ASN A 167 16.36 7.96 13.16
N GLN A 168 15.21 8.62 13.09
CA GLN A 168 14.14 8.54 14.11
C GLN A 168 13.39 7.19 14.09
N GLU A 169 13.57 6.38 13.05
CA GLU A 169 12.97 5.04 12.94
C GLU A 169 13.80 3.92 13.62
N LEU A 170 14.83 4.26 14.39
CA LEU A 170 15.70 3.30 15.08
C LEU A 170 15.60 3.45 16.60
N ASN A 171 15.53 2.32 17.30
CA ASN A 171 15.61 2.26 18.76
C ASN A 171 17.06 2.40 19.26
N ASP A 172 17.21 2.76 20.53
CA ASP A 172 18.50 2.99 21.19
C ASP A 172 19.36 1.70 21.28
N PRO A 173 20.65 1.73 20.87
CA PRO A 173 21.57 0.59 21.00
C PRO A 173 21.68 0.00 22.41
N LEU A 174 21.57 0.82 23.47
CA LEU A 174 21.59 0.33 24.85
C LEU A 174 20.34 -0.50 25.16
N THR A 175 19.21 -0.13 24.56
CA THR A 175 17.98 -0.93 24.63
C THR A 175 18.16 -2.26 23.90
N LEU A 176 18.76 -2.28 22.71
CA LEU A 176 19.09 -3.52 21.99
C LEU A 176 19.95 -4.46 22.85
N GLN A 177 21.03 -3.93 23.44
CA GLN A 177 21.95 -4.68 24.28
C GLN A 177 21.24 -5.30 25.49
N SER A 178 20.36 -4.55 26.17
CA SER A 178 19.55 -5.06 27.29
C SER A 178 18.61 -6.21 26.91
N ARG A 179 18.23 -6.32 25.62
CA ARG A 179 17.34 -7.35 25.09
C ARG A 179 18.09 -8.53 24.44
N GLY A 180 19.43 -8.50 24.48
CA GLY A 180 20.32 -9.57 24.00
C GLY A 180 20.86 -9.38 22.58
N ILE A 181 20.47 -8.32 21.87
CA ILE A 181 20.97 -7.99 20.53
C ILE A 181 22.33 -7.29 20.67
N LYS A 182 23.34 -7.80 19.95
CA LYS A 182 24.71 -7.28 20.00
C LYS A 182 25.07 -6.66 18.66
N LEU A 183 25.56 -5.42 18.68
CA LEU A 183 26.23 -4.82 17.53
C LEU A 183 27.72 -5.18 17.57
N GLU A 184 28.29 -5.58 16.45
CA GLU A 184 29.73 -5.88 16.38
C GLU A 184 30.53 -4.60 16.62
N GLN A 185 31.56 -4.69 17.48
CA GLN A 185 32.31 -3.54 18.00
C GLN A 185 31.43 -2.45 18.67
N GLY A 186 30.19 -2.79 19.06
CA GLY A 186 29.20 -1.86 19.60
C GLY A 186 28.57 -0.91 18.58
N GLN A 187 28.86 -1.07 17.27
CA GLN A 187 28.43 -0.13 16.23
C GLN A 187 27.85 -0.78 14.97
N TYR A 188 28.31 -1.97 14.58
CA TYR A 188 27.95 -2.57 13.29
C TYR A 188 26.81 -3.60 13.41
N VAL A 189 25.86 -3.55 12.48
CA VAL A 189 24.88 -4.62 12.27
C VAL A 189 25.56 -5.71 11.45
N GLU A 190 25.60 -6.92 11.99
CA GLU A 190 26.18 -8.10 11.33
C GLU A 190 25.24 -9.30 11.51
N CYS A 191 25.51 -10.44 10.87
CA CYS A 191 24.70 -11.66 11.06
C CYS A 191 24.51 -12.00 12.55
N THR A 192 25.51 -11.73 13.40
CA THR A 192 25.46 -11.96 14.86
C THR A 192 24.60 -10.99 15.65
N SER A 193 24.10 -9.92 15.03
CA SER A 193 23.06 -9.05 15.61
C SER A 193 21.68 -9.73 15.59
N CYS A 194 21.48 -10.72 14.72
CA CYS A 194 20.24 -11.49 14.57
C CYS A 194 20.39 -12.95 15.00
N HIS A 195 21.57 -13.56 14.83
CA HIS A 195 21.84 -14.98 15.06
C HIS A 195 23.00 -15.22 16.05
N GLU A 196 22.79 -15.98 17.13
CA GLU A 196 23.85 -16.45 18.03
C GLU A 196 24.23 -17.90 17.65
N PRO A 197 25.32 -18.14 16.88
CA PRO A 197 25.63 -19.45 16.29
C PRO A 197 25.89 -20.57 17.33
N HIS A 198 26.04 -20.22 18.60
CA HIS A 198 26.20 -21.16 19.71
C HIS A 198 24.93 -21.38 20.54
N ASN A 199 23.78 -20.79 20.17
CA ASN A 199 22.54 -20.87 20.94
C ASN A 199 21.30 -20.90 20.03
N ASN A 200 20.71 -22.08 19.83
CA ASN A 200 19.51 -22.29 19.03
C ASN A 200 18.22 -22.40 19.88
N GLN A 201 18.17 -21.74 21.05
CA GLN A 201 17.01 -21.84 21.96
C GLN A 201 15.70 -21.29 21.38
N TYR A 202 15.76 -20.43 20.36
CA TYR A 202 14.60 -19.84 19.67
C TYR A 202 14.41 -20.35 18.23
N GLY A 203 15.27 -21.28 17.78
CA GLY A 203 15.27 -21.75 16.39
C GLY A 203 16.00 -20.80 15.46
N ASN A 204 16.51 -21.31 14.34
CA ASN A 204 17.34 -20.58 13.37
C ASN A 204 18.47 -19.73 14.01
N PHE A 205 18.97 -20.14 15.18
CA PHE A 205 19.92 -19.39 16.02
C PHE A 205 19.47 -17.97 16.42
N LEU A 206 18.20 -17.61 16.29
CA LEU A 206 17.73 -16.25 16.54
C LEU A 206 18.05 -15.78 17.96
N VAL A 207 18.44 -14.52 18.11
CA VAL A 207 18.72 -13.90 19.42
C VAL A 207 17.46 -13.46 20.18
N ARG A 208 16.29 -13.51 19.53
CA ARG A 208 14.96 -13.20 20.10
C ARG A 208 13.99 -14.33 19.81
N ASP A 209 13.04 -14.53 20.73
CA ASP A 209 11.92 -15.45 20.54
C ASP A 209 10.91 -14.81 19.57
N VAL A 210 10.67 -15.50 18.45
CA VAL A 210 9.70 -15.11 17.42
C VAL A 210 8.60 -16.17 17.25
N SER A 211 8.40 -17.06 18.23
CA SER A 211 7.43 -18.17 18.15
C SER A 211 5.96 -17.75 18.32
N VAL A 212 5.72 -16.56 18.87
CA VAL A 212 4.37 -15.98 19.09
C VAL A 212 4.20 -14.65 18.36
N GLN A 213 5.27 -13.85 18.28
CA GLN A 213 5.29 -12.55 17.62
C GLN A 213 6.42 -12.58 16.57
N HIS A 214 6.05 -12.85 15.31
CA HIS A 214 6.99 -13.19 14.25
C HIS A 214 7.90 -12.01 13.83
N ASP A 215 7.49 -10.77 14.11
CA ASP A 215 8.28 -9.54 13.89
C ASP A 215 8.96 -8.99 15.16
N ALA A 216 9.01 -9.76 16.25
CA ALA A 216 9.59 -9.29 17.52
C ALA A 216 11.02 -8.77 17.34
N LEU A 217 11.89 -9.53 16.66
CA LEU A 217 13.26 -9.10 16.34
C LEU A 217 13.32 -7.79 15.52
N CYS A 218 12.40 -7.63 14.56
CA CYS A 218 12.33 -6.43 13.72
C CYS A 218 11.99 -5.20 14.57
N THR A 219 11.01 -5.32 15.48
CA THR A 219 10.54 -4.22 16.34
C THR A 219 11.47 -3.93 17.53
N GLU A 220 12.45 -4.80 17.82
CA GLU A 220 13.55 -4.43 18.71
C GLU A 220 14.39 -3.28 18.12
N CYS A 221 14.69 -3.33 16.82
CA CYS A 221 15.51 -2.32 16.13
C CYS A 221 14.69 -1.19 15.51
N HIS A 222 13.58 -1.52 14.83
CA HIS A 222 12.81 -0.56 14.02
C HIS A 222 11.60 -0.01 14.78
N ASN A 223 11.54 1.32 14.87
CA ASN A 223 10.42 2.08 15.41
C ASN A 223 9.72 2.84 14.29
N LYS A 224 8.97 2.13 13.43
CA LYS A 224 8.23 2.76 12.32
C LYS A 224 7.11 3.66 12.85
N GLN A 225 7.08 4.90 12.38
CA GLN A 225 6.08 5.89 12.80
C GLN A 225 4.66 5.36 12.55
N GLY A 226 3.84 5.37 13.59
CA GLY A 226 2.45 4.92 13.56
C GLY A 226 2.25 3.40 13.58
N TRP A 227 3.32 2.58 13.57
CA TRP A 227 3.20 1.13 13.69
C TRP A 227 2.49 0.76 15.00
N SER A 228 2.98 1.26 16.13
CA SER A 228 2.44 1.02 17.47
C SER A 228 1.04 1.62 17.74
N ASN A 229 0.40 2.29 16.77
CA ASN A 229 -0.96 2.81 16.92
C ASN A 229 -1.96 1.64 17.11
N PRO A 230 -2.85 1.65 18.13
CA PRO A 230 -3.90 0.66 18.28
C PRO A 230 -4.87 0.56 17.09
N ASP A 231 -5.10 1.63 16.33
CA ASP A 231 -5.98 1.60 15.15
C ASP A 231 -5.30 0.97 13.91
N ASN A 232 -3.97 0.84 13.87
CA ASN A 232 -3.26 0.32 12.71
C ASN A 232 -3.72 -1.11 12.37
N ALA A 233 -4.39 -1.25 11.22
CA ALA A 233 -5.04 -2.47 10.79
C ALA A 233 -4.04 -3.50 10.24
N HIS A 234 -2.88 -3.07 9.72
CA HIS A 234 -1.82 -4.00 9.28
C HIS A 234 -0.94 -4.50 10.45
N ARG A 235 -0.95 -3.81 11.59
CA ARG A 235 -0.39 -4.34 12.84
C ARG A 235 -1.37 -5.22 13.61
N THR A 236 -2.67 -4.90 13.60
CA THR A 236 -3.66 -5.56 14.48
C THR A 236 -4.59 -6.54 13.77
N GLY A 237 -4.60 -6.54 12.44
CA GLY A 237 -5.65 -7.14 11.59
C GLY A 237 -7.02 -6.48 11.74
N GLY A 238 -7.10 -5.32 12.40
CA GLY A 238 -8.34 -4.59 12.66
C GLY A 238 -9.34 -5.39 13.50
N GLY A 239 -10.63 -5.08 13.35
CA GLY A 239 -11.73 -5.72 14.09
C GLY A 239 -12.32 -6.98 13.45
N LEU A 240 -11.67 -7.58 12.44
CA LEU A 240 -12.23 -8.72 11.69
C LEU A 240 -11.85 -10.06 12.34
N ALA A 241 -12.86 -10.77 12.87
CA ALA A 241 -12.69 -12.07 13.49
C ALA A 241 -12.01 -13.08 12.54
N GLY A 242 -11.00 -13.80 13.05
CA GLY A 242 -10.18 -14.72 12.26
C GLY A 242 -9.01 -14.06 11.51
N VAL A 243 -9.04 -12.75 11.27
CA VAL A 243 -7.92 -11.98 10.69
C VAL A 243 -6.99 -11.45 11.78
N SER A 244 -7.56 -10.81 12.81
CA SER A 244 -6.82 -10.04 13.82
C SER A 244 -5.65 -10.83 14.45
N GLY A 245 -5.91 -12.07 14.89
CA GLY A 245 -4.90 -12.89 15.56
C GLY A 245 -3.70 -13.24 14.68
N LYS A 246 -3.91 -13.55 13.39
CA LYS A 246 -2.83 -13.91 12.47
C LYS A 246 -2.00 -12.67 12.09
N VAL A 247 -2.67 -11.58 11.70
CA VAL A 247 -1.97 -10.34 11.30
C VAL A 247 -1.20 -9.75 12.49
N ALA A 248 -1.79 -9.79 13.70
CA ALA A 248 -1.09 -9.36 14.91
C ALA A 248 0.14 -10.21 15.24
N ALA A 249 0.08 -11.53 15.08
CA ALA A 249 1.24 -12.41 15.29
C ALA A 249 2.31 -12.24 14.19
N ASP A 250 1.91 -12.12 12.92
CA ASP A 250 2.84 -11.95 11.80
C ASP A 250 3.52 -10.57 11.80
N GLY A 251 2.79 -9.51 12.16
CA GLY A 251 3.28 -8.13 12.24
C GLY A 251 3.94 -7.67 10.94
N CYS A 252 5.14 -7.08 11.01
CA CYS A 252 5.93 -6.68 9.83
C CYS A 252 6.15 -7.84 8.84
N THR A 253 6.22 -9.08 9.32
CA THR A 253 6.40 -10.25 8.45
C THR A 253 5.15 -10.63 7.67
N SER A 254 4.01 -9.93 7.86
CA SER A 254 2.87 -10.04 6.95
C SER A 254 3.26 -9.63 5.51
N CYS A 255 4.14 -8.63 5.39
CA CYS A 255 4.59 -8.07 4.11
C CYS A 255 6.08 -8.28 3.84
N HIS A 256 6.93 -8.21 4.87
CA HIS A 256 8.39 -8.23 4.68
C HIS A 256 9.02 -9.61 4.88
N LEU A 257 10.07 -9.89 4.11
CA LEU A 257 10.93 -11.06 4.26
C LEU A 257 12.38 -10.60 4.46
N PRO A 258 13.07 -10.99 5.56
CA PRO A 258 14.41 -10.50 5.84
C PRO A 258 15.50 -11.14 4.99
N HIS A 259 15.22 -12.21 4.25
CA HIS A 259 16.18 -12.92 3.40
C HIS A 259 15.50 -13.50 2.16
N ASN A 260 16.17 -13.49 1.00
CA ASN A 260 15.62 -13.98 -0.28
C ASN A 260 14.31 -13.28 -0.71
N ALA A 261 14.20 -11.96 -0.52
CA ALA A 261 12.96 -11.21 -0.77
C ALA A 261 12.62 -11.01 -2.26
N GLN A 262 11.41 -11.40 -2.68
CA GLN A 262 11.03 -11.36 -4.09
C GLN A 262 10.96 -9.95 -4.72
N LYS A 263 10.77 -8.89 -3.92
CA LYS A 263 11.11 -7.50 -4.27
C LYS A 263 12.25 -7.03 -3.37
N ALA A 264 13.47 -7.19 -3.87
CA ALA A 264 14.72 -6.81 -3.22
C ALA A 264 14.65 -5.43 -2.54
N GLU A 265 14.42 -4.37 -3.34
CA GLU A 265 14.41 -2.95 -2.99
C GLU A 265 13.61 -2.52 -1.74
N TYR A 266 12.59 -3.28 -1.35
CA TYR A 266 11.73 -3.01 -0.19
C TYR A 266 11.56 -4.24 0.72
N LEU A 267 12.33 -5.30 0.49
CA LEU A 267 12.26 -6.59 1.18
C LEU A 267 10.83 -7.17 1.22
N LEU A 268 10.04 -7.02 0.16
CA LEU A 268 8.64 -7.48 0.15
C LEU A 268 8.51 -8.94 -0.28
N LYS A 269 7.57 -9.62 0.38
CA LYS A 269 7.03 -10.92 -0.02
C LYS A 269 6.19 -10.73 -1.27
N LEU A 270 6.50 -11.48 -2.32
CA LEU A 270 5.67 -11.56 -3.51
C LEU A 270 5.41 -13.03 -3.88
N PRO A 271 4.31 -13.34 -4.58
CA PRO A 271 4.05 -14.69 -5.06
C PRO A 271 5.10 -15.19 -6.06
N VAL A 272 5.76 -14.28 -6.79
CA VAL A 272 6.88 -14.56 -7.70
C VAL A 272 7.86 -13.38 -7.70
N ALA A 273 9.14 -13.65 -7.97
CA ALA A 273 10.16 -12.61 -8.15
C ALA A 273 9.76 -11.62 -9.26
N GLY A 274 9.94 -10.32 -9.00
CA GLY A 274 9.66 -9.26 -9.99
C GLY A 274 8.18 -8.92 -10.20
N ALA A 275 7.25 -9.41 -9.38
CA ALA A 275 5.88 -8.89 -9.39
C ALA A 275 5.80 -7.46 -8.80
N GLY A 276 4.73 -6.72 -9.14
CA GLY A 276 4.45 -5.42 -8.53
C GLY A 276 4.04 -5.52 -7.06
N GLU A 277 4.27 -4.45 -6.29
CA GLU A 277 3.97 -4.38 -4.85
C GLU A 277 2.47 -4.54 -4.52
N GLU A 278 1.60 -4.19 -5.47
CA GLU A 278 0.17 -4.48 -5.48
C GLU A 278 -0.12 -5.94 -5.17
N THR A 279 0.74 -6.85 -5.64
CA THR A 279 0.55 -8.29 -5.41
C THR A 279 0.81 -8.69 -3.96
N ASN A 280 1.70 -7.99 -3.23
CA ASN A 280 1.84 -8.18 -1.79
C ASN A 280 0.56 -7.75 -1.05
N CYS A 281 -0.15 -6.72 -1.52
CA CYS A 281 -1.44 -6.35 -0.96
C CYS A 281 -2.54 -7.36 -1.34
N TYR A 282 -2.77 -7.59 -2.63
CA TYR A 282 -3.90 -8.37 -3.13
C TYR A 282 -3.76 -9.88 -2.89
N ILE A 283 -2.63 -10.48 -3.28
CA ILE A 283 -2.49 -11.95 -3.30
C ILE A 283 -2.26 -12.49 -1.88
N SER A 284 -1.66 -11.71 -0.98
CA SER A 284 -1.52 -12.08 0.43
C SER A 284 -2.82 -11.89 1.24
N CYS A 285 -3.61 -10.84 0.93
CA CYS A 285 -4.77 -10.43 1.72
C CYS A 285 -5.96 -9.96 0.85
N HIS A 286 -5.80 -8.84 0.13
CA HIS A 286 -6.88 -7.97 -0.33
C HIS A 286 -7.69 -8.42 -1.56
N ARG A 287 -7.77 -9.74 -1.78
CA ARG A 287 -8.46 -10.37 -2.91
C ARG A 287 -9.65 -11.24 -2.54
N GLU A 288 -9.68 -11.80 -1.33
CA GLU A 288 -10.73 -12.72 -0.91
C GLU A 288 -10.90 -12.79 0.62
N ALA A 289 -12.00 -13.41 1.06
CA ALA A 289 -12.27 -13.64 2.47
C ALA A 289 -11.15 -14.51 3.10
N PRO A 290 -10.77 -14.28 4.38
CA PRO A 290 -11.47 -13.47 5.39
C PRO A 290 -11.14 -11.97 5.35
N TYR A 291 -10.27 -11.51 4.45
CA TYR A 291 -9.90 -10.11 4.30
C TYR A 291 -10.93 -9.33 3.48
N GLY A 292 -10.77 -8.00 3.42
CA GLY A 292 -11.54 -7.16 2.53
C GLY A 292 -11.10 -7.32 1.08
N ASP A 293 -11.93 -7.97 0.26
CA ASP A 293 -11.77 -8.01 -1.19
C ASP A 293 -12.00 -6.61 -1.79
N ILE A 294 -10.90 -5.97 -2.15
CA ILE A 294 -10.88 -4.74 -2.95
C ILE A 294 -10.34 -5.00 -4.37
N TRP A 295 -9.68 -6.14 -4.60
CA TRP A 295 -9.30 -6.60 -5.93
C TRP A 295 -10.49 -6.63 -6.89
N SER A 296 -11.65 -7.16 -6.48
CA SER A 296 -12.83 -7.25 -7.35
C SER A 296 -13.31 -5.88 -7.82
N LYS A 297 -13.19 -4.83 -7.01
CA LYS A 297 -13.51 -3.45 -7.42
C LYS A 297 -12.60 -2.99 -8.55
N PHE A 298 -11.29 -3.11 -8.39
CA PHE A 298 -10.33 -2.75 -9.43
C PHE A 298 -10.29 -3.72 -10.63
N ASN A 299 -10.90 -4.90 -10.53
CA ASN A 299 -10.96 -5.85 -11.64
C ASN A 299 -12.29 -5.80 -12.43
N SER A 300 -13.39 -5.40 -11.81
CA SER A 300 -14.73 -5.44 -12.42
C SER A 300 -15.34 -4.07 -12.76
N SER A 301 -14.92 -2.99 -12.10
CA SER A 301 -15.46 -1.65 -12.36
C SER A 301 -15.03 -1.11 -13.73
N LEU A 302 -15.97 -0.59 -14.52
CA LEU A 302 -15.66 -0.02 -15.85
C LEU A 302 -14.72 1.19 -15.77
N TYR A 303 -14.91 2.05 -14.77
CA TYR A 303 -14.09 3.23 -14.51
C TYR A 303 -13.41 3.06 -13.16
N ARG A 304 -12.09 3.26 -13.09
CA ARG A 304 -11.27 2.98 -11.90
C ARG A 304 -9.90 3.65 -12.01
N HIS A 305 -9.24 3.89 -10.88
CA HIS A 305 -7.82 4.20 -10.92
C HIS A 305 -7.03 3.00 -11.47
N PRO A 306 -6.06 3.22 -12.36
CA PRO A 306 -5.36 2.16 -13.10
C PRO A 306 -4.23 1.52 -12.28
N VAL A 307 -4.51 1.06 -11.06
CA VAL A 307 -3.50 0.52 -10.12
C VAL A 307 -2.78 -0.73 -10.61
N GLN A 308 -3.31 -1.43 -11.62
CA GLN A 308 -2.64 -2.56 -12.27
C GLN A 308 -1.87 -2.16 -13.55
N ALA A 309 -1.74 -0.88 -13.86
CA ALA A 309 -0.98 -0.38 -15.01
C ALA A 309 0.41 0.16 -14.63
N TYR A 310 0.63 0.40 -13.34
CA TYR A 310 1.87 0.89 -12.76
C TYR A 310 2.28 -0.15 -11.71
N TYR A 311 3.51 -0.68 -11.83
CA TYR A 311 3.99 -1.76 -10.98
C TYR A 311 5.38 -1.41 -10.47
N GLY A 312 5.48 -1.07 -9.18
CA GLY A 312 6.76 -0.69 -8.56
C GLY A 312 7.35 0.58 -9.18
N THR A 313 6.49 1.52 -9.56
CA THR A 313 6.84 2.87 -10.04
C THR A 313 6.97 3.84 -8.88
N HIS A 314 6.29 3.55 -7.77
CA HIS A 314 6.22 4.41 -6.61
C HIS A 314 7.57 4.58 -5.91
N GLU A 315 7.87 5.82 -5.55
CA GLU A 315 9.07 6.21 -4.82
C GLU A 315 8.66 6.96 -3.55
N PRO A 316 8.82 6.41 -2.34
CA PRO A 316 8.27 7.01 -1.12
C PRO A 316 8.73 8.45 -0.82
N ASN A 317 9.87 8.87 -1.38
CA ASN A 317 10.45 10.22 -1.25
C ASN A 317 10.21 11.12 -2.49
N GLU A 318 9.34 10.73 -3.41
CA GLU A 318 9.06 11.47 -4.64
C GLU A 318 8.64 12.93 -4.41
N THR A 319 8.88 13.78 -5.41
CA THR A 319 8.44 15.18 -5.38
C THR A 319 6.96 15.28 -5.77
N LEU A 320 6.19 16.00 -4.96
CA LEU A 320 4.75 16.22 -5.15
C LEU A 320 4.49 17.73 -5.43
N PRO A 321 3.45 18.10 -6.20
CA PRO A 321 2.59 17.22 -7.00
C PRO A 321 3.37 16.48 -8.09
N LEU A 322 2.88 15.30 -8.49
CA LEU A 322 3.54 14.50 -9.51
C LEU A 322 3.60 15.24 -10.86
N ASN A 323 4.76 15.23 -11.51
CA ASN A 323 4.92 15.72 -12.88
C ASN A 323 4.50 14.66 -13.91
N LEU A 324 4.25 15.09 -15.16
CA LEU A 324 3.76 14.23 -16.25
C LEU A 324 4.47 12.88 -16.38
N ASN A 325 5.81 12.88 -16.34
CA ASN A 325 6.64 11.67 -16.54
C ASN A 325 6.73 10.77 -15.29
N ARG A 326 6.11 11.18 -14.18
CA ARG A 326 6.07 10.46 -12.91
C ARG A 326 4.63 10.14 -12.46
N LYS A 327 3.59 10.52 -13.22
CA LYS A 327 2.20 10.19 -12.90
C LYS A 327 2.01 8.67 -12.95
N HIS A 328 1.66 8.10 -11.80
CA HIS A 328 1.21 6.72 -11.61
C HIS A 328 0.10 6.74 -10.55
N VAL A 329 -0.51 5.58 -10.30
CA VAL A 329 -1.34 5.35 -9.11
C VAL A 329 -1.06 3.92 -8.64
N GLU A 330 -0.51 3.79 -7.44
CA GLU A 330 -0.24 2.52 -6.76
C GLU A 330 -0.93 2.54 -5.38
N CYS A 331 -1.06 1.38 -4.70
CA CYS A 331 -1.83 1.30 -3.43
C CYS A 331 -1.32 2.28 -2.35
N VAL A 332 -0.01 2.50 -2.34
CA VAL A 332 0.69 3.35 -1.36
C VAL A 332 0.57 4.86 -1.66
N ASP A 333 -0.01 5.24 -2.81
CA ASP A 333 -0.28 6.64 -3.11
C ASP A 333 -1.45 7.23 -2.31
N CYS A 334 -2.40 6.37 -1.93
CA CYS A 334 -3.57 6.74 -1.16
C CYS A 334 -3.60 6.14 0.26
N HIS A 335 -2.74 5.16 0.57
CA HIS A 335 -2.69 4.48 1.86
C HIS A 335 -1.26 4.37 2.39
N ASN A 336 -1.05 4.50 3.70
CA ASN A 336 0.25 4.18 4.31
C ASN A 336 0.15 2.84 5.04
N PRO A 337 0.77 1.75 4.57
CA PRO A 337 0.63 0.44 5.21
C PRO A 337 1.13 0.41 6.65
N HIS A 338 2.05 1.31 7.04
CA HIS A 338 2.55 1.41 8.41
C HIS A 338 1.67 2.24 9.36
N GLN A 339 0.58 2.86 8.87
CA GLN A 339 -0.30 3.72 9.69
C GLN A 339 -1.80 3.53 9.43
N ALA A 340 -2.18 2.95 8.29
CA ALA A 340 -3.57 2.77 7.89
C ALA A 340 -4.36 1.92 8.90
N GLY A 341 -5.49 2.46 9.33
CA GLY A 341 -6.35 1.88 10.35
C GLY A 341 -7.81 1.74 9.94
N SER A 342 -8.69 1.57 10.93
CA SER A 342 -10.14 1.35 10.72
C SER A 342 -11.02 2.49 11.25
N GLN A 343 -10.47 3.42 12.03
CA GLN A 343 -11.20 4.54 12.61
C GLN A 343 -11.89 5.37 11.51
N GLY A 344 -13.18 5.67 11.70
CA GLY A 344 -13.95 6.50 10.77
C GLY A 344 -14.15 5.86 9.39
N PHE A 345 -14.06 4.53 9.24
CA PHE A 345 -14.37 3.82 8.00
C PHE A 345 -15.85 3.35 7.98
N PRO A 346 -16.60 3.56 6.88
CA PRO A 346 -16.25 4.29 5.65
C PRO A 346 -16.07 5.80 5.87
N LEU A 347 -15.23 6.44 5.06
CA LEU A 347 -14.95 7.88 5.17
C LEU A 347 -16.23 8.70 5.08
N GLY A 348 -16.43 9.62 6.03
CA GLY A 348 -17.59 10.51 6.07
C GLY A 348 -18.91 9.85 6.51
N ASP A 349 -18.92 8.55 6.81
CA ASP A 349 -20.10 7.88 7.36
C ASP A 349 -20.38 8.41 8.78
N PRO A 350 -21.60 8.93 9.09
CA PRO A 350 -21.96 9.35 10.44
C PRO A 350 -22.04 8.18 11.45
N PHE A 351 -22.09 6.93 10.97
CA PHE A 351 -22.14 5.71 11.77
C PHE A 351 -21.03 4.72 11.32
N PRO A 352 -19.75 5.08 11.46
CA PRO A 352 -18.64 4.28 10.97
C PRO A 352 -18.54 2.96 11.76
N ARG A 353 -17.87 1.95 11.15
CA ARG A 353 -17.62 0.65 11.78
C ARG A 353 -16.79 0.75 13.06
N LEU A 354 -15.89 1.73 13.12
CA LEU A 354 -15.11 2.09 14.30
C LEU A 354 -15.14 3.60 14.46
N GLY A 355 -15.61 4.09 15.60
CA GLY A 355 -15.68 5.53 15.89
C GLY A 355 -14.35 6.13 16.35
N PRO A 356 -14.23 7.47 16.37
CA PRO A 356 -15.22 8.45 15.92
C PRO A 356 -15.32 8.55 14.39
N ALA A 357 -16.43 9.10 13.90
CA ALA A 357 -16.62 9.47 12.49
C ALA A 357 -15.66 10.58 12.08
N SER A 358 -15.18 10.54 10.84
CA SER A 358 -14.47 11.66 10.24
C SER A 358 -15.48 12.73 9.80
N VAL A 359 -15.08 14.01 9.89
CA VAL A 359 -15.91 15.14 9.46
C VAL A 359 -15.16 15.89 8.36
N ALA A 360 -15.85 16.21 7.26
CA ALA A 360 -15.23 16.79 6.08
C ALA A 360 -14.44 18.09 6.41
N PRO A 361 -13.20 18.22 5.90
CA PRO A 361 -12.55 17.38 4.89
C PRO A 361 -11.54 16.40 5.52
N ASN A 362 -11.59 16.14 6.82
CA ASN A 362 -10.55 15.42 7.57
C ASN A 362 -10.43 13.96 7.13
N VAL A 363 -9.18 13.47 7.00
CA VAL A 363 -8.88 12.05 6.74
C VAL A 363 -9.35 11.13 7.88
N ASN A 364 -9.61 9.86 7.55
CA ASN A 364 -9.91 8.79 8.49
C ASN A 364 -8.76 7.77 8.57
N GLY A 365 -8.90 6.76 9.44
CA GLY A 365 -7.90 5.71 9.69
C GLY A 365 -7.26 5.11 8.42
N PRO A 366 -8.03 4.65 7.43
CA PRO A 366 -7.50 4.15 6.16
C PRO A 366 -6.55 5.09 5.40
N LEU A 367 -6.66 6.41 5.60
CA LEU A 367 -5.88 7.45 4.92
C LEU A 367 -4.80 8.08 5.83
N TYR A 368 -4.57 7.56 7.03
CA TYR A 368 -3.57 8.09 7.96
C TYR A 368 -2.14 7.86 7.45
N GLY A 369 -1.25 8.82 7.73
CA GLY A 369 0.18 8.73 7.43
C GLY A 369 0.57 8.95 5.97
N VAL A 370 -0.38 9.26 5.09
CA VAL A 370 -0.15 9.49 3.66
C VAL A 370 0.40 10.89 3.44
N ARG A 371 1.33 11.07 2.50
CA ARG A 371 1.80 12.40 2.08
C ARG A 371 0.72 13.10 1.24
N GLY A 372 0.79 14.42 1.12
CA GLY A 372 -0.18 15.18 0.34
C GLY A 372 0.41 16.41 -0.35
N VAL A 373 -0.47 17.15 -1.01
CA VAL A 373 -0.24 18.47 -1.59
C VAL A 373 -1.25 19.43 -0.99
N ASP A 374 -0.81 20.61 -0.56
CA ASP A 374 -1.67 21.56 0.14
C ASP A 374 -2.76 22.18 -0.75
N MET A 375 -3.62 23.01 -0.17
CA MET A 375 -4.73 23.64 -0.90
C MET A 375 -4.29 24.57 -2.06
N SER A 376 -3.01 24.94 -2.16
CA SER A 376 -2.47 25.67 -3.32
C SER A 376 -2.24 24.76 -4.53
N GLY A 377 -2.15 23.44 -4.33
CA GLY A 377 -1.73 22.48 -5.35
C GLY A 377 -0.23 22.46 -5.61
N THR A 378 0.59 23.06 -4.73
CA THR A 378 2.04 23.19 -4.97
C THR A 378 2.94 22.78 -3.80
N ALA A 379 2.52 22.92 -2.54
CA ALA A 379 3.39 22.62 -1.40
C ALA A 379 3.19 21.19 -0.89
N VAL A 380 4.29 20.48 -0.64
CA VAL A 380 4.26 19.13 -0.08
C VAL A 380 3.80 19.14 1.37
N VAL A 381 2.74 18.40 1.67
CA VAL A 381 2.28 18.12 3.05
C VAL A 381 2.88 16.79 3.49
N ALA A 382 3.66 16.81 4.59
CA ALA A 382 4.37 15.62 5.07
C ALA A 382 3.44 14.50 5.56
N VAL A 383 2.31 14.87 6.18
CA VAL A 383 1.21 13.97 6.55
C VAL A 383 -0.11 14.69 6.29
N ALA A 384 -0.89 14.20 5.34
CA ALA A 384 -2.19 14.74 4.98
C ALA A 384 -3.14 14.74 6.18
N ARG A 385 -3.83 15.86 6.36
CA ARG A 385 -4.89 16.06 7.34
C ARG A 385 -6.25 16.08 6.68
N TYR A 386 -6.30 16.46 5.41
CA TYR A 386 -7.53 16.56 4.62
C TYR A 386 -7.45 15.64 3.40
N GLU A 387 -8.58 15.01 3.05
CA GLU A 387 -8.65 14.03 1.96
C GLU A 387 -8.20 14.63 0.61
N TYR A 388 -8.57 15.89 0.33
CA TYR A 388 -8.19 16.55 -0.91
C TYR A 388 -6.67 16.67 -1.07
N GLU A 389 -5.90 16.72 0.02
CA GLU A 389 -4.44 16.82 -0.04
C GLU A 389 -3.82 15.55 -0.64
N ILE A 390 -4.45 14.39 -0.41
CA ILE A 390 -4.06 13.11 -1.03
C ILE A 390 -4.45 13.13 -2.51
N CYS A 391 -5.67 13.57 -2.83
CA CYS A 391 -6.14 13.67 -4.22
C CYS A 391 -5.26 14.59 -5.07
N TYR A 392 -4.81 15.72 -4.50
CA TYR A 392 -4.00 16.73 -5.19
C TYR A 392 -2.59 16.26 -5.56
N ARG A 393 -2.09 15.15 -5.00
CA ARG A 393 -0.85 14.48 -5.51
C ARG A 393 -0.92 14.25 -7.03
N CYS A 394 -2.10 13.84 -7.50
CA CYS A 394 -2.36 13.49 -8.89
C CYS A 394 -3.25 14.50 -9.61
N HIS A 395 -4.26 15.08 -8.93
CA HIS A 395 -5.28 15.94 -9.54
C HIS A 395 -5.02 17.46 -9.43
N SER A 396 -3.82 17.88 -9.01
CA SER A 396 -3.41 19.28 -9.07
C SER A 396 -2.17 19.52 -9.94
N GLY A 397 -1.95 20.78 -10.31
CA GLY A 397 -0.84 21.26 -11.10
C GLY A 397 -0.97 21.03 -12.61
N ALA A 398 0.08 21.43 -13.34
CA ALA A 398 0.17 21.45 -14.81
C ALA A 398 0.22 20.06 -15.51
N SER A 399 -0.17 18.99 -14.83
CA SER A 399 -0.30 17.64 -15.40
C SER A 399 -1.51 16.88 -14.81
N SER A 400 -2.46 17.63 -14.23
CA SER A 400 -3.74 17.13 -13.69
C SER A 400 -4.62 16.47 -14.76
N ASP A 401 -4.42 16.83 -16.02
CA ASP A 401 -5.06 16.25 -17.20
C ASP A 401 -4.51 14.88 -17.63
N TYR A 402 -3.39 14.41 -17.07
CA TYR A 402 -2.75 13.16 -17.51
C TYR A 402 -3.68 11.94 -17.53
N PHE A 403 -4.52 11.79 -16.50
CA PHE A 403 -5.44 10.65 -16.38
C PHE A 403 -6.76 10.84 -17.16
N THR A 404 -6.91 11.89 -17.99
CA THR A 404 -8.10 12.12 -18.81
C THR A 404 -8.12 11.28 -20.09
N SER A 405 -7.82 9.98 -20.00
CA SER A 405 -7.71 9.05 -21.15
C SER A 405 -9.01 8.86 -21.96
N LEU A 406 -10.11 9.46 -21.49
CA LEU A 406 -11.40 9.58 -22.17
C LEU A 406 -11.77 11.06 -22.37
N SER A 407 -10.85 11.89 -22.85
CA SER A 407 -11.07 13.34 -23.06
C SER A 407 -12.26 13.66 -23.97
N ALA A 408 -12.63 12.75 -24.87
CA ALA A 408 -13.85 12.83 -25.69
C ALA A 408 -15.17 12.65 -24.90
N GLN A 409 -15.12 12.34 -23.60
CA GLN A 409 -16.26 12.20 -22.69
C GLN A 409 -16.28 13.25 -21.57
N LEU A 410 -15.35 14.21 -21.56
CA LEU A 410 -15.34 15.29 -20.57
C LEU A 410 -16.21 16.48 -21.01
N PRO A 411 -16.98 17.12 -20.11
CA PRO A 411 -17.77 18.30 -20.44
C PRO A 411 -16.90 19.44 -21.01
N ALA A 412 -17.28 19.97 -22.16
CA ALA A 412 -16.51 21.01 -22.84
C ALA A 412 -16.82 22.39 -22.24
N ARG A 413 -16.34 22.67 -21.03
CA ARG A 413 -16.68 23.87 -20.26
C ARG A 413 -16.33 25.20 -20.96
N LEU A 414 -17.08 26.25 -20.64
CA LEU A 414 -16.75 27.63 -21.02
C LEU A 414 -15.46 28.10 -20.35
N PHE A 415 -15.42 27.93 -19.03
CA PHE A 415 -14.28 28.17 -18.16
C PHE A 415 -13.63 26.81 -17.86
N SER A 416 -12.50 26.53 -18.50
CA SER A 416 -11.88 25.19 -18.54
C SER A 416 -10.59 25.16 -17.73
N SER A 417 -10.52 24.24 -16.77
CA SER A 417 -9.27 23.77 -16.16
C SER A 417 -9.47 22.31 -15.73
N TYR A 418 -8.35 21.58 -15.63
CA TYR A 418 -8.29 20.24 -15.04
C TYR A 418 -7.58 20.24 -13.67
N ASP A 419 -6.99 21.37 -13.27
CA ASP A 419 -6.31 21.51 -11.99
C ASP A 419 -7.35 21.74 -10.88
N GLU A 420 -7.55 20.73 -10.03
CA GLU A 420 -8.56 20.81 -8.99
C GLU A 420 -8.17 21.77 -7.85
N SER A 421 -6.88 22.10 -7.65
CA SER A 421 -6.53 23.18 -6.69
C SER A 421 -6.94 24.55 -7.23
N GLU A 422 -6.87 24.72 -8.56
CA GLU A 422 -7.33 25.92 -9.24
C GLU A 422 -8.86 26.04 -9.20
N ARG A 423 -9.59 24.93 -9.38
CA ARG A 423 -11.08 24.89 -9.40
C ARG A 423 -11.70 25.06 -8.01
N PHE A 424 -11.09 24.48 -6.97
CA PHE A 424 -11.52 24.67 -5.57
C PHE A 424 -10.79 25.82 -4.86
N ASN A 425 -10.18 26.75 -5.59
CA ASN A 425 -9.53 27.93 -5.01
C ASN A 425 -10.56 28.85 -4.32
N PRO A 426 -10.37 29.23 -3.05
CA PRO A 426 -11.29 30.11 -2.32
C PRO A 426 -11.54 31.49 -2.96
N ALA A 427 -10.65 31.97 -3.84
CA ALA A 427 -10.84 33.20 -4.61
C ALA A 427 -11.93 33.08 -5.69
N ASN A 428 -12.26 31.86 -6.13
CA ASN A 428 -13.21 31.62 -7.21
C ASN A 428 -14.63 32.12 -6.87
N PRO A 429 -15.41 32.59 -7.86
CA PRO A 429 -16.76 33.10 -7.65
C PRO A 429 -17.72 32.02 -7.12
N SER A 430 -17.53 30.77 -7.51
CA SER A 430 -18.29 29.63 -7.00
C SER A 430 -17.51 28.31 -7.09
N PHE A 431 -17.74 27.45 -6.09
CA PHE A 431 -17.16 26.11 -5.93
C PHE A 431 -17.97 25.30 -4.91
N HIS A 432 -17.85 23.96 -4.95
CA HIS A 432 -18.27 23.10 -3.86
C HIS A 432 -17.22 23.05 -2.73
N PRO A 433 -17.64 22.91 -1.45
CA PRO A 433 -16.80 23.20 -0.29
C PRO A 433 -15.87 22.04 0.11
N ILE A 434 -14.88 21.75 -0.72
CA ILE A 434 -13.86 20.73 -0.44
C ILE A 434 -12.73 21.30 0.44
N THR A 435 -12.14 22.41 -0.01
CA THR A 435 -10.95 23.05 0.61
C THR A 435 -11.30 23.99 1.76
N VAL A 436 -12.43 24.70 1.66
CA VAL A 436 -12.92 25.69 2.63
C VAL A 436 -14.42 25.60 2.81
N ASP A 437 -14.93 26.26 3.87
CA ASP A 437 -16.35 26.36 4.17
C ASP A 437 -17.15 26.95 3.00
N ARG A 438 -18.35 26.42 2.79
CA ARG A 438 -19.23 26.84 1.69
C ARG A 438 -19.54 28.34 1.69
N LYS A 439 -19.60 28.92 0.49
CA LYS A 439 -20.14 30.26 0.27
C LYS A 439 -21.68 30.22 0.25
N GLY A 440 -22.31 30.55 1.37
CA GLY A 440 -23.76 30.75 1.47
C GLY A 440 -24.50 29.84 2.46
N ASN A 441 -25.82 30.01 2.51
CA ASN A 441 -26.70 29.36 3.50
C ASN A 441 -27.21 27.96 3.11
N GLY A 442 -26.80 27.44 1.95
CA GLY A 442 -27.14 26.07 1.54
C GLY A 442 -28.62 25.81 1.25
N ARG A 443 -29.42 26.83 0.90
CA ARG A 443 -30.86 26.70 0.63
C ARG A 443 -31.26 25.59 -0.35
N SER A 444 -30.40 25.24 -1.30
CA SER A 444 -30.63 24.16 -2.27
C SER A 444 -30.30 22.77 -1.74
N LEU A 445 -29.76 22.64 -0.52
CA LEU A 445 -29.49 21.36 0.13
C LEU A 445 -30.74 20.83 0.83
N LEU A 446 -30.83 19.50 0.95
CA LEU A 446 -31.80 18.84 1.84
C LEU A 446 -31.72 19.43 3.25
N SER A 447 -32.87 19.63 3.89
CA SER A 447 -33.02 20.36 5.17
C SER A 447 -32.03 19.91 6.25
N GLN A 448 -31.79 18.60 6.37
CA GLN A 448 -30.82 17.97 7.27
C GLN A 448 -29.35 18.41 7.07
N TYR A 449 -28.98 18.83 5.87
CA TYR A 449 -27.64 19.28 5.50
C TYR A 449 -27.48 20.81 5.56
N GLN A 450 -28.57 21.57 5.48
CA GLN A 450 -28.51 23.04 5.49
C GLN A 450 -27.73 23.60 6.69
N ALA A 451 -27.88 23.04 7.88
CA ALA A 451 -27.15 23.50 9.07
C ALA A 451 -25.79 22.80 9.34
N LYS A 452 -25.49 21.68 8.66
CA LYS A 452 -24.41 20.76 9.06
C LYS A 452 -23.36 20.47 7.98
N MET A 453 -23.77 20.46 6.71
CA MET A 453 -22.87 20.26 5.57
C MET A 453 -22.20 21.59 5.23
N ILE A 454 -21.13 21.90 5.98
CA ILE A 454 -20.30 23.09 5.78
C ILE A 454 -19.19 22.83 4.75
N ARG A 455 -18.69 21.58 4.74
CA ARG A 455 -17.74 21.02 3.76
C ARG A 455 -18.20 19.64 3.31
N ILE A 456 -17.60 19.15 2.23
CA ILE A 456 -17.81 17.81 1.67
C ILE A 456 -16.45 17.15 1.35
N TYR A 457 -16.47 15.87 1.02
CA TYR A 457 -15.35 15.07 0.54
C TYR A 457 -15.36 14.95 -0.99
N CYS A 458 -14.20 14.73 -1.62
CA CYS A 458 -14.10 14.28 -3.00
C CYS A 458 -14.83 12.93 -3.16
N ASN A 459 -14.67 12.05 -2.17
CA ASN A 459 -15.37 10.76 -2.13
C ASN A 459 -16.87 10.84 -1.85
N ASP A 460 -17.46 12.01 -1.57
CA ASP A 460 -18.92 12.12 -1.57
C ASP A 460 -19.47 11.92 -2.99
N CYS A 461 -18.72 12.36 -4.01
CA CYS A 461 -19.07 12.22 -5.42
C CYS A 461 -18.37 11.04 -6.12
N HIS A 462 -17.10 10.76 -5.81
CA HIS A 462 -16.30 9.74 -6.50
C HIS A 462 -16.09 8.45 -5.67
N ASP A 463 -15.89 7.31 -6.36
CA ASP A 463 -15.40 6.07 -5.77
C ASP A 463 -13.96 5.79 -6.29
N PRO A 464 -12.92 5.99 -5.46
CA PRO A 464 -11.54 5.99 -5.93
C PRO A 464 -11.03 4.58 -6.27
N HIS A 465 -11.73 3.53 -5.81
CA HIS A 465 -11.44 2.15 -6.20
C HIS A 465 -12.20 1.73 -7.48
N GLY A 466 -13.11 2.58 -7.95
CA GLY A 466 -13.84 2.43 -9.20
C GLY A 466 -15.35 2.21 -9.06
N SER A 467 -16.05 2.56 -10.14
CA SER A 467 -17.49 2.35 -10.31
C SER A 467 -17.82 2.00 -11.77
N ASN A 468 -19.09 1.72 -12.04
CA ASN A 468 -19.60 1.53 -13.41
C ASN A 468 -20.13 2.83 -14.03
N GLU A 469 -20.06 3.95 -13.30
CA GLU A 469 -20.48 5.26 -13.77
C GLU A 469 -19.25 6.02 -14.32
N PRO A 470 -19.40 6.77 -15.44
CA PRO A 470 -18.32 7.58 -15.99
C PRO A 470 -17.66 8.48 -14.94
N HIS A 471 -16.36 8.72 -15.10
CA HIS A 471 -15.54 9.52 -14.17
C HIS A 471 -15.51 8.99 -12.73
N MET A 472 -15.73 7.69 -12.55
CA MET A 472 -15.74 7.00 -11.24
C MET A 472 -16.77 7.56 -10.26
N LEU A 473 -17.93 8.01 -10.76
CA LEU A 473 -18.96 8.62 -9.91
C LEU A 473 -19.66 7.56 -9.04
N ARG A 474 -20.11 7.94 -7.84
CA ARG A 474 -20.88 7.08 -6.91
C ARG A 474 -22.34 6.86 -7.32
N GLY A 475 -22.82 7.58 -8.33
CA GLY A 475 -24.18 7.48 -8.82
C GLY A 475 -24.33 8.14 -10.18
N GLN A 476 -25.40 7.76 -10.88
CA GLN A 476 -25.69 8.21 -12.24
C GLN A 476 -25.76 9.75 -12.35
N ASN A 477 -25.12 10.25 -13.40
CA ASN A 477 -25.07 11.65 -13.80
C ASN A 477 -25.36 11.77 -15.31
N SER A 478 -26.54 11.27 -15.72
CA SER A 478 -26.96 11.17 -17.12
C SER A 478 -26.93 12.52 -17.85
N ASP A 479 -26.39 12.55 -19.08
CA ASP A 479 -26.34 13.76 -19.93
C ASP A 479 -27.72 14.32 -20.29
N THR A 480 -28.76 13.49 -20.20
CA THR A 480 -30.16 13.89 -20.32
C THR A 480 -30.82 13.74 -18.96
N PHE A 481 -31.47 14.80 -18.48
CA PHE A 481 -32.21 14.77 -17.23
C PHE A 481 -33.41 13.80 -17.33
N PRO A 482 -33.55 12.85 -16.39
CA PRO A 482 -34.60 11.85 -16.47
C PRO A 482 -35.96 12.40 -16.01
N SER A 483 -37.01 11.62 -16.27
CA SER A 483 -38.38 11.98 -15.85
C SER A 483 -38.65 11.82 -14.35
N LEU A 484 -37.74 11.22 -13.58
CA LEU A 484 -37.87 10.96 -12.14
C LEU A 484 -36.54 11.27 -11.44
N ALA A 485 -36.53 12.05 -10.35
CA ALA A 485 -35.28 12.41 -9.67
C ALA A 485 -34.50 11.21 -9.09
N ILE A 486 -35.18 10.09 -8.78
CA ILE A 486 -34.54 8.85 -8.32
C ILE A 486 -33.54 8.26 -9.32
N THR A 487 -33.62 8.64 -10.61
CA THR A 487 -32.66 8.24 -11.65
C THR A 487 -31.63 9.33 -11.99
N TYR A 488 -31.53 10.39 -11.18
CA TYR A 488 -30.41 11.35 -11.19
C TYR A 488 -29.77 11.47 -9.78
N PRO A 489 -29.34 10.34 -9.17
CA PRO A 489 -29.04 10.26 -7.75
C PRO A 489 -27.81 11.06 -7.31
N LEU A 490 -26.84 11.36 -8.19
CA LEU A 490 -25.58 11.99 -7.76
C LEU A 490 -25.82 13.33 -7.07
N CYS A 491 -26.54 14.26 -7.72
CA CYS A 491 -26.82 15.58 -7.17
C CYS A 491 -27.89 15.54 -6.07
N TYR A 492 -28.95 14.74 -6.25
CA TYR A 492 -30.06 14.66 -5.29
C TYR A 492 -29.74 13.90 -4.00
N ARG A 493 -28.56 13.28 -3.88
CA ARG A 493 -28.01 12.85 -2.57
C ARG A 493 -27.78 14.01 -1.61
N CYS A 494 -27.55 15.22 -2.10
CA CYS A 494 -27.29 16.41 -1.27
C CYS A 494 -28.33 17.52 -1.50
N HIS A 495 -28.83 17.67 -2.72
CA HIS A 495 -29.76 18.73 -3.11
C HIS A 495 -31.23 18.32 -3.01
N ASP A 496 -32.07 19.30 -2.66
CA ASP A 496 -33.52 19.12 -2.52
C ASP A 496 -34.23 19.32 -3.88
N GLU A 497 -34.85 18.26 -4.41
CA GLU A 497 -35.66 18.32 -5.64
C GLU A 497 -36.81 19.33 -5.52
N PHE A 498 -37.55 19.33 -4.41
CA PHE A 498 -38.67 20.24 -4.23
C PHE A 498 -38.22 21.70 -4.14
N TYR A 499 -37.03 21.96 -3.61
CA TYR A 499 -36.45 23.31 -3.69
C TYR A 499 -36.06 23.71 -5.11
N LEU A 500 -35.34 22.83 -5.84
CA LEU A 500 -34.83 23.12 -7.17
C LEU A 500 -35.91 23.12 -8.27
N MET A 501 -37.02 22.40 -8.06
CA MET A 501 -38.00 22.06 -9.09
C MET A 501 -39.44 22.43 -8.70
N ASN A 502 -39.68 23.42 -7.84
CA ASN A 502 -41.04 23.89 -7.50
C ASN A 502 -41.68 24.83 -8.55
N ASN A 503 -42.91 25.26 -8.26
CA ASN A 503 -43.73 26.15 -9.10
C ASN A 503 -43.46 27.65 -8.89
N SER A 504 -42.44 28.05 -8.11
CA SER A 504 -42.10 29.48 -7.98
C SER A 504 -41.67 30.05 -9.33
N SER A 505 -41.83 31.37 -9.52
CA SER A 505 -41.45 32.03 -10.77
C SER A 505 -39.98 31.81 -11.13
N SER A 506 -39.08 31.79 -10.14
CA SER A 506 -37.65 31.49 -10.31
C SER A 506 -37.35 30.03 -10.65
N ALA A 507 -38.01 29.06 -10.00
CA ALA A 507 -37.79 27.63 -10.27
C ALA A 507 -38.52 27.12 -11.53
N ASN A 508 -39.57 27.77 -12.00
CA ASN A 508 -40.33 27.33 -13.18
C ASN A 508 -39.46 27.31 -14.45
N LEU A 509 -38.62 28.33 -14.65
CA LEU A 509 -37.66 28.40 -15.77
C LEU A 509 -36.47 27.44 -15.62
N HIS A 510 -36.16 27.00 -14.39
CA HIS A 510 -35.19 25.93 -14.16
C HIS A 510 -35.81 24.58 -14.57
N ARG A 511 -37.03 24.29 -14.07
CA ARG A 511 -37.78 23.06 -14.41
C ARG A 511 -38.06 22.95 -15.91
N SER A 512 -38.35 24.05 -16.61
CA SER A 512 -38.66 24.00 -18.04
C SER A 512 -37.50 23.44 -18.87
N HIS A 513 -36.26 23.86 -18.59
CA HIS A 513 -35.07 23.35 -19.28
C HIS A 513 -34.79 21.87 -18.98
N MET A 514 -35.06 21.41 -17.75
CA MET A 514 -34.73 20.06 -17.29
C MET A 514 -35.79 19.02 -17.65
N GLN A 515 -37.09 19.33 -17.51
CA GLN A 515 -38.16 18.33 -17.68
C GLN A 515 -39.05 18.55 -18.91
N GLN A 516 -39.25 19.81 -19.32
CA GLN A 516 -40.29 20.17 -20.30
C GLN A 516 -39.71 20.42 -21.71
N HIS A 517 -38.45 20.82 -21.79
CA HIS A 517 -37.75 21.03 -23.06
C HIS A 517 -37.35 19.70 -23.71
N ASN A 518 -37.42 19.60 -25.04
CA ASN A 518 -37.16 18.36 -25.79
C ASN A 518 -35.78 17.74 -25.52
N LYS A 519 -34.77 18.56 -25.18
CA LYS A 519 -33.42 18.07 -24.85
C LYS A 519 -33.22 17.65 -23.39
N LYS A 520 -34.12 18.03 -22.46
CA LYS A 520 -34.05 17.76 -21.01
C LYS A 520 -32.64 17.94 -20.43
N ALA A 521 -32.20 19.18 -20.25
CA ALA A 521 -30.84 19.49 -19.81
C ALA A 521 -30.54 18.89 -18.43
N SER A 522 -29.44 18.14 -18.31
CA SER A 522 -28.93 17.68 -17.02
C SER A 522 -28.42 18.84 -16.16
N CYS A 523 -28.29 18.63 -14.85
CA CYS A 523 -27.64 19.60 -13.97
C CYS A 523 -26.19 19.87 -14.44
N SER A 524 -25.48 18.82 -14.87
CA SER A 524 -24.09 18.90 -15.33
C SER A 524 -23.91 19.67 -16.65
N ASN A 525 -24.94 19.80 -17.51
CA ASN A 525 -24.85 20.64 -18.72
C ASN A 525 -24.71 22.14 -18.40
N CYS A 526 -25.26 22.59 -17.27
CA CYS A 526 -25.31 24.00 -16.87
C CYS A 526 -24.36 24.32 -15.71
N HIS A 527 -24.26 23.41 -14.74
CA HIS A 527 -23.46 23.56 -13.55
C HIS A 527 -22.17 22.75 -13.61
N ASP A 528 -21.07 23.36 -13.18
CA ASP A 528 -19.82 22.67 -12.91
C ASP A 528 -19.86 22.10 -11.47
N PRO A 529 -19.70 20.78 -11.27
CA PRO A 529 -19.78 20.17 -9.95
C PRO A 529 -18.55 20.44 -9.07
N HIS A 530 -17.49 21.07 -9.57
CA HIS A 530 -16.29 21.36 -8.77
C HIS A 530 -16.23 22.86 -8.43
N GLY A 531 -15.89 23.69 -9.41
CA GLY A 531 -15.71 25.11 -9.23
C GLY A 531 -15.08 25.76 -10.46
N ILE A 532 -15.17 27.09 -10.53
CA ILE A 532 -14.89 27.84 -11.76
C ILE A 532 -13.69 28.77 -11.53
N PRO A 533 -12.50 28.49 -12.09
CA PRO A 533 -11.28 29.24 -11.80
C PRO A 533 -11.32 30.71 -12.22
N ALA A 534 -11.06 31.63 -11.28
CA ALA A 534 -10.97 33.07 -11.56
C ALA A 534 -9.90 33.41 -12.61
N SER A 535 -8.82 32.63 -12.64
CA SER A 535 -7.73 32.67 -13.64
C SER A 535 -8.19 32.44 -15.09
N THR A 536 -9.35 31.80 -15.30
CA THR A 536 -9.97 31.64 -16.63
C THR A 536 -10.87 32.82 -17.03
N GLY A 537 -10.86 33.92 -16.26
CA GLY A 537 -11.72 35.08 -16.45
C GLY A 537 -13.09 34.97 -15.74
N ALA A 538 -13.23 34.03 -14.82
CA ALA A 538 -14.47 33.80 -14.07
C ALA A 538 -14.63 34.81 -12.92
N ASP A 539 -15.81 35.43 -12.81
CA ASP A 539 -16.15 36.36 -11.74
C ASP A 539 -17.59 36.12 -11.20
N SER A 540 -18.00 36.88 -10.18
CA SER A 540 -19.31 36.73 -9.55
C SER A 540 -20.48 37.15 -10.44
N ILE A 541 -20.22 37.84 -11.55
CA ILE A 541 -21.21 38.24 -12.54
C ILE A 541 -21.36 37.12 -13.58
N ASN A 542 -20.25 36.57 -14.09
CA ASN A 542 -20.24 35.69 -15.25
C ASN A 542 -20.14 34.18 -14.94
N ALA A 543 -19.83 33.83 -13.68
CA ALA A 543 -19.60 32.46 -13.20
C ALA A 543 -20.11 32.28 -11.74
N GLY A 544 -21.17 33.00 -11.38
CA GLY A 544 -21.90 32.79 -10.13
C GLY A 544 -22.64 31.45 -10.09
N HIS A 545 -22.92 30.95 -8.87
CA HIS A 545 -23.79 29.78 -8.63
C HIS A 545 -23.41 28.49 -9.40
N LEU A 546 -22.11 28.25 -9.60
CA LEU A 546 -21.54 27.12 -10.36
C LEU A 546 -21.93 27.10 -11.85
N ILE A 547 -22.47 28.19 -12.41
CA ILE A 547 -22.91 28.23 -13.80
C ILE A 547 -21.69 28.34 -14.73
N ASN A 548 -21.38 27.24 -15.40
CA ASN A 548 -20.30 27.09 -16.37
C ASN A 548 -20.74 26.05 -17.40
N PHE A 549 -21.44 26.51 -18.44
CA PHE A 549 -22.09 25.63 -19.39
C PHE A 549 -21.10 24.70 -20.12
N ASP A 550 -21.57 23.50 -20.42
CA ASP A 550 -20.95 22.62 -21.41
C ASP A 550 -21.27 23.14 -22.82
N LYS A 551 -20.24 23.42 -23.63
CA LYS A 551 -20.34 23.87 -25.03
C LYS A 551 -21.04 22.85 -25.93
N ILE A 552 -21.04 21.55 -25.60
CA ILE A 552 -21.79 20.53 -26.34
C ILE A 552 -23.30 20.82 -26.25
N TYR A 553 -23.79 21.22 -25.08
CA TYR A 553 -25.18 21.61 -24.88
C TYR A 553 -25.45 23.06 -25.32
N ALA A 554 -24.59 23.99 -24.90
CA ALA A 554 -24.84 25.42 -24.99
C ALA A 554 -24.40 26.08 -26.31
N GLY A 555 -23.59 25.38 -27.12
CA GLY A 555 -23.11 25.85 -28.42
C GLY A 555 -21.59 26.00 -28.47
N ALA A 556 -20.94 25.32 -29.42
CA ALA A 556 -19.48 25.29 -29.57
C ALA A 556 -18.83 26.67 -29.73
N ASN A 557 -19.56 27.65 -30.28
CA ASN A 557 -19.08 29.01 -30.55
C ASN A 557 -19.32 29.99 -29.38
N LEU A 558 -19.79 29.53 -28.22
CA LEU A 558 -19.92 30.39 -27.04
C LEU A 558 -18.55 30.72 -26.42
N VAL A 559 -18.38 32.00 -26.09
CA VAL A 559 -17.18 32.53 -25.45
C VAL A 559 -17.42 32.65 -23.95
N ALA A 560 -16.42 32.33 -23.14
CA ALA A 560 -16.42 32.56 -21.69
C ALA A 560 -16.80 34.02 -21.37
N GLY A 561 -17.51 34.24 -20.26
CA GLY A 561 -17.99 35.57 -19.88
C GLY A 561 -19.25 36.08 -20.62
N THR A 562 -19.67 35.46 -21.72
CA THR A 562 -20.81 35.94 -22.54
C THR A 562 -22.12 35.16 -22.35
N ALA A 563 -22.04 33.93 -21.83
CA ALA A 563 -23.17 33.01 -21.74
C ALA A 563 -24.07 33.21 -20.51
N TYR A 564 -23.60 33.94 -19.49
CA TYR A 564 -24.32 34.18 -18.24
C TYR A 564 -23.93 35.54 -17.65
N ASN A 565 -24.90 36.25 -17.06
CA ASN A 565 -24.68 37.48 -16.32
C ASN A 565 -25.66 37.58 -15.14
N ALA A 566 -25.13 37.47 -13.92
CA ALA A 566 -25.87 37.50 -12.66
C ALA A 566 -26.55 38.84 -12.37
N THR A 567 -25.95 39.95 -12.82
CA THR A 567 -26.40 41.31 -12.55
C THR A 567 -27.58 41.71 -13.44
N SER A 568 -27.47 41.50 -14.76
CA SER A 568 -28.58 41.73 -15.70
C SER A 568 -29.60 40.59 -15.69
N ARG A 569 -29.27 39.46 -15.05
CA ARG A 569 -30.04 38.21 -15.04
C ARG A 569 -30.35 37.69 -16.44
N THR A 570 -29.30 37.54 -17.25
CA THR A 570 -29.43 37.02 -18.61
C THR A 570 -28.54 35.80 -18.84
N CYS A 571 -28.98 34.88 -19.71
CA CYS A 571 -28.16 33.78 -20.21
C CYS A 571 -28.27 33.65 -21.74
N LEU A 572 -27.24 33.08 -22.37
CA LEU A 572 -27.16 32.87 -23.82
C LEU A 572 -26.66 31.45 -24.11
N VAL A 573 -27.50 30.67 -24.79
CA VAL A 573 -27.25 29.29 -25.23
C VAL A 573 -27.36 29.29 -26.75
N ASN A 574 -26.24 29.55 -27.43
CA ASN A 574 -26.18 29.91 -28.84
C ASN A 574 -26.32 28.69 -29.77
N GLY A 575 -27.37 28.68 -30.60
CA GLY A 575 -27.51 27.74 -31.73
C GLY A 575 -28.24 26.42 -31.42
N ALA A 576 -28.63 26.16 -30.17
CA ALA A 576 -29.36 24.95 -29.79
C ALA A 576 -30.85 25.18 -29.46
N CYS A 577 -31.16 26.27 -28.75
CA CYS A 577 -32.49 26.51 -28.16
C CYS A 577 -32.97 27.96 -28.25
N HIS A 578 -32.05 28.94 -28.26
CA HIS A 578 -32.36 30.37 -28.30
C HIS A 578 -31.54 31.09 -29.39
N THR A 579 -32.11 32.16 -29.94
CA THR A 579 -31.50 33.02 -30.97
C THR A 579 -30.88 34.31 -30.41
N GLY A 580 -30.92 34.51 -29.09
CA GLY A 580 -30.38 35.66 -28.38
C GLY A 580 -30.52 35.52 -26.86
N PRO A 581 -29.95 36.43 -26.06
CA PRO A 581 -29.95 36.34 -24.60
C PRO A 581 -31.37 36.34 -24.02
N GLN A 582 -31.64 35.47 -23.05
CA GLN A 582 -32.93 35.36 -22.37
C GLN A 582 -32.83 35.85 -20.91
N PRO A 583 -33.84 36.57 -20.39
CA PRO A 583 -33.88 37.00 -19.00
C PRO A 583 -34.34 35.87 -18.07
N TYR A 584 -33.91 35.91 -16.80
CA TYR A 584 -34.38 35.01 -15.75
C TYR A 584 -34.69 35.75 -14.42
N PRO A 585 -35.42 35.13 -13.47
CA PRO A 585 -36.00 35.84 -12.32
C PRO A 585 -35.02 36.06 -11.17
N ALA A 586 -35.42 36.87 -10.18
CA ALA A 586 -34.68 37.00 -8.93
C ALA A 586 -34.79 35.72 -8.07
N TYR A 587 -33.70 35.38 -7.36
CA TYR A 587 -33.65 34.38 -6.28
C TYR A 587 -33.57 35.07 -4.90
#